data_AF-A0ABC8UZT2-F1
#
_entry.id   AF-A0ABC8UZT2-F1
#
_cell.length_a   1.000
_cell.length_b   1.000
_cell.length_c   1.000
_cell.angle_alpha   90.00
_cell.angle_beta   90.00
_cell.angle_gamma   90.00
#
_symmetry.space_group_name_H-M   'P 1'
#
loop_
_entity.id
_entity.type
_entity.pdbx_description
1 polymer ?
#
loop_
_entity_poly.entity_id
_entity_poly.type
_entity_poly.pdbx_seq_one_letter_code
_entity_poly.pdbx_strand_id
1 'polypeptide(L)'
;MWGKIMAGHFPPESLNMPIAGKTQFRSSNGKKPFSLKRVNPVGDYWLTTNSCKIETHSFHLTAKQLDHLLSEICGHDPAKVKSPIFEVLSAILWRSLARIRGESEPRVVTICRNDSGNRENELPNNNEQVISVVETDFTVAKADILELVDLFAEKMLHERCLIEELIESDKAESDFIVYGANLTFVNLEEAEIYGLELNGQKPVYANYSIAGVGDEGVVLVLPGPENGKEGSGRTVTVTLPEYKLVELKNELKTEWGIF
;
A
#
# COMPACT_ATOMS: atom_id res chain seq x y z
N MET A 1 16.05 1.38 14.17
CA MET A 1 16.82 1.88 15.34
C MET A 1 16.42 1.21 16.65
N TRP A 2 15.17 1.33 17.13
CA TRP A 2 14.75 0.73 18.40
C TRP A 2 15.00 -0.77 18.52
N GLY A 3 14.75 -1.54 17.46
CA GLY A 3 15.03 -2.98 17.48
C GLY A 3 16.51 -3.31 17.68
N LYS A 4 17.42 -2.54 17.08
CA LYS A 4 18.87 -2.71 17.28
C LYS A 4 19.28 -2.40 18.72
N ILE A 5 18.72 -1.33 19.30
CA ILE A 5 18.95 -0.96 20.71
C ILE A 5 18.48 -2.08 21.65
N MET A 6 17.28 -2.61 21.42
CA MET A 6 16.71 -3.68 22.24
C MET A 6 17.43 -5.03 22.05
N ALA A 7 18.09 -5.24 20.91
CA ALA A 7 19.00 -6.36 20.67
C ALA A 7 20.40 -6.18 21.31
N GLY A 8 20.63 -5.07 22.04
CA GLY A 8 21.90 -4.80 22.72
C GLY A 8 22.94 -4.08 21.85
N HIS A 9 22.57 -3.60 20.66
CA HIS A 9 23.45 -2.73 19.87
C HIS A 9 23.40 -1.29 20.38
N PHE A 10 24.53 -0.60 20.35
CA PHE A 10 24.58 0.81 20.69
C PHE A 10 23.89 1.65 19.60
N PRO A 11 23.09 2.67 19.98
CA PRO A 11 22.60 3.63 19.01
C PRO A 11 23.78 4.36 18.34
N PRO A 12 23.62 4.82 17.09
CA PRO A 12 24.63 5.66 16.44
C PRO A 12 24.87 6.93 17.27
N GLU A 13 26.10 7.43 17.28
CA GLU A 13 26.50 8.62 18.06
C GLU A 13 25.69 9.88 17.69
N SER A 14 25.23 9.95 16.44
CA SER A 14 24.34 11.00 15.97
C SER A 14 23.42 10.49 14.87
N LEU A 15 22.24 11.10 14.78
CA LEU A 15 21.32 10.93 13.67
C LEU A 15 21.58 12.02 12.65
N ASN A 16 21.72 11.64 11.38
CA ASN A 16 21.82 12.61 10.31
C ASN A 16 20.45 13.27 10.10
N MET A 17 20.44 14.60 10.06
CA MET A 17 19.26 15.34 9.64
C MET A 17 19.09 15.19 8.13
N PRO A 18 17.91 14.76 7.65
CA PRO A 18 17.66 14.69 6.22
C PRO A 18 17.73 16.10 5.61
N ILE A 19 18.54 16.24 4.56
CA ILE A 19 18.61 17.48 3.79
C ILE A 19 17.32 17.58 2.99
N ALA A 20 16.48 18.58 3.30
CA ALA A 20 15.28 18.87 2.53
C ALA A 20 15.68 19.39 1.14
N GLY A 21 15.84 18.47 0.18
CA GLY A 21 16.00 18.81 -1.22
C GLY A 21 14.69 19.38 -1.75
N LYS A 22 14.67 20.67 -2.12
CA LYS A 22 13.56 21.23 -2.91
C LYS A 22 13.54 20.49 -4.24
N THR A 23 12.53 19.66 -4.46
CA THR A 23 12.42 18.90 -5.69
C THR A 23 11.88 19.83 -6.78
N GLN A 24 12.69 20.09 -7.80
CA GLN A 24 12.27 20.88 -8.97
C GLN A 24 11.39 20.03 -9.86
N PHE A 25 10.12 19.91 -9.51
CA PHE A 25 9.13 19.35 -10.40
C PHE A 25 8.33 20.45 -11.06
N ARG A 26 7.89 20.18 -12.29
CA ARG A 26 7.21 21.13 -13.16
C ARG A 26 5.84 21.45 -12.55
N SER A 27 5.59 22.74 -12.35
CA SER A 27 4.29 23.28 -11.90
C SER A 27 3.15 22.65 -12.70
N SER A 28 2.14 22.17 -11.96
CA SER A 28 0.97 21.57 -12.57
C SER A 28 -0.04 22.65 -12.99
N ASN A 29 -0.83 22.36 -14.02
CA ASN A 29 -1.87 23.26 -14.54
C ASN A 29 -3.10 23.39 -13.61
N GLY A 30 -2.91 23.44 -12.28
CA GLY A 30 -3.99 23.59 -11.30
C GLY A 30 -4.86 22.34 -11.10
N LYS A 31 -4.36 21.15 -11.46
CA LYS A 31 -5.04 19.89 -11.17
C LYS A 31 -4.90 19.55 -9.69
N LYS A 32 -5.95 19.04 -9.07
CA LYS A 32 -5.91 18.52 -7.69
C LYS A 32 -5.36 17.10 -7.68
N PRO A 33 -4.60 16.70 -6.65
CA PRO A 33 -4.19 15.31 -6.47
C PRO A 33 -5.40 14.41 -6.27
N PHE A 34 -5.40 13.24 -6.90
CA PHE A 34 -6.42 12.21 -6.70
C PHE A 34 -6.24 11.49 -5.35
N SER A 35 -4.99 11.35 -4.89
CA SER A 35 -4.64 10.64 -3.66
C SER A 35 -5.04 11.33 -2.36
N LEU A 36 -5.53 12.58 -2.41
CA LEU A 36 -5.95 13.33 -1.22
C LEU A 36 -7.44 13.64 -1.23
N LYS A 37 -8.07 13.43 -0.07
CA LYS A 37 -9.43 13.87 0.22
C LYS A 37 -9.41 14.84 1.39
N ARG A 38 -9.94 16.04 1.18
CA ARG A 38 -10.19 17.00 2.26
C ARG A 38 -11.31 16.46 3.17
N VAL A 39 -11.11 16.55 4.47
CA VAL A 39 -12.10 16.15 5.48
C VAL A 39 -12.44 17.33 6.38
N ASN A 40 -13.54 17.21 7.13
CA ASN A 40 -13.82 18.15 8.20
C ASN A 40 -12.75 18.04 9.28
N PRO A 41 -12.48 19.11 10.06
CA PRO A 41 -11.50 19.06 11.14
C PRO A 41 -11.71 17.84 12.03
N VAL A 42 -10.72 16.94 12.07
CA VAL A 42 -10.83 15.65 12.79
C VAL A 42 -10.35 15.76 14.24
N GLY A 43 -9.71 16.88 14.59
CA GLY A 43 -9.13 17.12 15.91
C GLY A 43 -8.04 16.10 16.26
N ASP A 44 -7.71 15.99 17.55
CA ASP A 44 -6.55 15.20 18.01
C ASP A 44 -6.70 13.69 17.81
N TYR A 45 -7.92 13.18 17.65
CA TYR A 45 -8.20 11.74 17.62
C TYR A 45 -8.26 11.14 16.21
N TRP A 46 -8.15 11.95 15.16
CA TRP A 46 -8.11 11.49 13.75
C TRP A 46 -9.18 10.46 13.38
N LEU A 47 -10.38 10.63 13.95
CA LEU A 47 -11.52 9.77 13.66
C LEU A 47 -12.19 10.25 12.36
N THR A 48 -12.02 9.49 11.28
CA THR A 48 -12.72 9.79 10.03
C THR A 48 -14.22 9.53 10.17
N THR A 49 -15.02 10.48 9.70
CA THR A 49 -16.48 10.33 9.60
C THR A 49 -16.80 9.51 8.35
N ASN A 50 -16.65 8.20 8.47
CA ASN A 50 -16.99 7.28 7.39
C ASN A 50 -18.51 7.12 7.27
N SER A 51 -18.99 6.95 6.04
CA SER A 51 -20.42 6.73 5.79
C SER A 51 -20.87 5.34 6.25
N CYS A 52 -19.93 4.41 6.39
CA CYS A 52 -20.14 3.01 6.75
C CYS A 52 -19.17 2.55 7.84
N LYS A 53 -19.53 1.46 8.53
CA LYS A 53 -18.61 0.77 9.43
C LYS A 53 -17.46 0.15 8.61
N ILE A 54 -16.24 0.55 8.94
CA ILE A 54 -15.01 0.03 8.35
C ILE A 54 -14.46 -1.10 9.23
N GLU A 55 -14.00 -2.18 8.60
CA GLU A 55 -13.33 -3.29 9.28
C GLU A 55 -12.01 -3.64 8.59
N THR A 56 -11.10 -4.21 9.38
CA THR A 56 -9.79 -4.67 8.93
C THR A 56 -9.71 -6.19 9.01
N HIS A 57 -9.20 -6.81 7.96
CA HIS A 57 -8.89 -8.23 7.94
C HIS A 57 -7.52 -8.48 7.34
N SER A 58 -6.76 -9.38 7.96
CA SER A 58 -5.43 -9.79 7.51
C SER A 58 -5.44 -11.27 7.16
N PHE A 59 -4.79 -11.62 6.07
CA PHE A 59 -4.59 -13.00 5.65
C PHE A 59 -3.17 -13.23 5.13
N HIS A 60 -2.74 -14.49 5.16
CA HIS A 60 -1.40 -14.89 4.78
C HIS A 60 -1.40 -15.74 3.52
N LEU A 61 -0.53 -15.38 2.60
CA LEU A 61 -0.18 -16.18 1.44
C LEU A 61 1.19 -16.79 1.69
N THR A 62 1.25 -18.11 1.77
CA THR A 62 2.52 -18.82 1.85
C THR A 62 3.29 -18.66 0.53
N ALA A 63 4.61 -18.84 0.56
CA ALA A 63 5.42 -18.80 -0.65
C ALA A 63 4.92 -19.79 -1.72
N LYS A 64 4.52 -21.01 -1.32
CA LYS A 64 3.91 -22.00 -2.24
C LYS A 64 2.62 -21.50 -2.88
N GLN A 65 1.75 -20.83 -2.12
CA GLN A 65 0.52 -20.26 -2.67
C GLN A 65 0.82 -19.12 -3.63
N LEU A 66 1.83 -18.29 -3.33
CA LEU A 66 2.28 -17.23 -4.24
C LEU A 66 2.87 -17.81 -5.52
N ASP A 67 3.73 -18.82 -5.44
CA ASP A 67 4.34 -19.48 -6.59
C ASP A 67 3.27 -20.09 -7.50
N HIS A 68 2.26 -20.75 -6.91
CA HIS A 68 1.13 -21.30 -7.65
C HIS A 68 0.33 -20.20 -8.34
N LEU A 69 -0.05 -19.15 -7.60
CA LEU A 69 -0.81 -18.02 -8.12
C LEU A 69 -0.08 -17.31 -9.27
N LEU A 70 1.22 -17.07 -9.12
CA LEU A 70 2.06 -16.48 -10.16
C LEU A 70 2.17 -17.40 -11.39
N SER A 71 2.30 -18.72 -11.18
CA SER A 71 2.34 -19.68 -12.28
C SER A 71 1.03 -19.73 -13.07
N GLU A 72 -0.12 -19.58 -12.41
CA GLU A 72 -1.43 -19.54 -13.07
C GLU A 72 -1.60 -18.28 -13.91
N ILE A 73 -1.14 -17.13 -13.40
CA ILE A 73 -1.31 -15.82 -14.05
C ILE A 73 -0.28 -15.61 -15.17
N CYS A 74 0.99 -15.90 -14.91
CA CYS A 74 2.08 -15.64 -15.86
C CYS A 74 2.29 -16.80 -16.84
N GLY A 75 1.67 -17.96 -16.60
CA GLY A 75 1.95 -19.21 -17.31
C GLY A 75 3.39 -19.68 -17.09
N HIS A 76 3.87 -20.58 -17.96
CA HIS A 76 5.27 -21.06 -17.92
C HIS A 76 6.28 -20.10 -18.56
N ASP A 77 5.92 -18.83 -18.80
CA ASP A 77 6.83 -17.84 -19.40
C ASP A 77 7.70 -17.17 -18.31
N PRO A 78 9.01 -17.47 -18.24
CA PRO A 78 9.89 -16.96 -17.19
C PRO A 78 10.09 -15.43 -17.25
N ALA A 79 9.80 -14.79 -18.39
CA ALA A 79 9.93 -13.34 -18.53
C ALA A 79 8.77 -12.60 -17.84
N LYS A 80 7.56 -13.19 -17.84
CA LYS A 80 6.36 -12.67 -17.17
C LYS A 80 6.34 -12.96 -15.66
N VAL A 81 7.08 -13.96 -15.21
CA VAL A 81 7.21 -14.33 -13.78
C VAL A 81 8.00 -13.30 -12.96
N LYS A 82 8.64 -12.31 -13.61
CA LYS A 82 9.38 -11.24 -12.92
C LYS A 82 8.51 -10.07 -12.45
N SER A 83 7.19 -10.12 -12.68
CA SER A 83 6.29 -9.10 -12.15
C SER A 83 6.40 -9.05 -10.62
N PRO A 84 6.59 -7.86 -10.02
CA PRO A 84 6.78 -7.80 -8.58
C PRO A 84 5.46 -8.19 -7.86
N ILE A 85 5.61 -8.92 -6.75
CA ILE A 85 4.50 -9.59 -6.07
C ILE A 85 3.44 -8.58 -5.61
N PHE A 86 3.87 -7.41 -5.15
CA PHE A 86 2.98 -6.31 -4.79
C PHE A 86 2.04 -5.91 -5.92
N GLU A 87 2.53 -5.73 -7.14
CA GLU A 87 1.74 -5.33 -8.31
C GLU A 87 0.72 -6.41 -8.68
N VAL A 88 1.12 -7.69 -8.63
CA VAL A 88 0.21 -8.81 -8.91
C VAL A 88 -0.92 -8.87 -7.87
N LEU A 89 -0.58 -8.82 -6.58
CA LEU A 89 -1.59 -8.81 -5.51
C LEU A 89 -2.50 -7.58 -5.58
N SER A 90 -1.93 -6.42 -5.89
CA SER A 90 -2.69 -5.18 -6.07
C SER A 90 -3.63 -5.28 -7.26
N ALA A 91 -3.21 -5.87 -8.39
CA ALA A 91 -4.05 -6.07 -9.57
C ALA A 91 -5.21 -7.02 -9.27
N ILE A 92 -4.95 -8.14 -8.59
CA ILE A 92 -5.98 -9.10 -8.17
C ILE A 92 -7.02 -8.42 -7.28
N LEU A 93 -6.58 -7.69 -6.27
CA LEU A 93 -7.47 -7.03 -5.32
C LEU A 93 -8.22 -5.86 -5.97
N TRP A 94 -7.57 -5.11 -6.86
CA TRP A 94 -8.21 -4.04 -7.62
C TRP A 94 -9.32 -4.60 -8.52
N ARG A 95 -9.04 -5.66 -9.28
CA ARG A 95 -10.03 -6.35 -10.13
C ARG A 95 -11.18 -6.94 -9.32
N SER A 96 -10.88 -7.62 -8.23
CA SER A 96 -11.88 -8.23 -7.35
C SER A 96 -12.82 -7.16 -6.77
N LEU A 97 -12.25 -6.05 -6.26
CA LEU A 97 -13.04 -4.92 -5.75
C LEU A 97 -13.81 -4.19 -6.84
N ALA A 98 -13.28 -4.11 -8.07
CA ALA A 98 -13.99 -3.56 -9.20
C ALA A 98 -15.24 -4.37 -9.54
N ARG A 99 -15.15 -5.71 -9.56
CA ARG A 99 -16.30 -6.60 -9.76
C ARG A 99 -17.36 -6.42 -8.68
N ILE A 100 -16.92 -6.38 -7.41
CA ILE A 100 -17.81 -6.21 -6.25
C ILE A 100 -18.55 -4.86 -6.31
N ARG A 101 -17.86 -3.78 -6.71
CA ARG A 101 -18.42 -2.44 -6.77
C ARG A 101 -19.25 -2.16 -8.03
N GLY A 102 -19.20 -3.05 -9.03
CA GLY A 102 -20.01 -2.96 -10.25
C GLY A 102 -19.82 -1.63 -10.98
N GLU A 103 -20.90 -0.87 -11.15
CA GLU A 103 -20.88 0.43 -11.85
C GLU A 103 -20.02 1.49 -11.12
N SER A 104 -19.78 1.31 -9.82
CA SER A 104 -18.91 2.19 -9.00
C SER A 104 -17.49 1.64 -8.87
N GLU A 105 -17.01 0.89 -9.86
CA GLU A 105 -15.64 0.36 -9.83
C GLU A 105 -14.59 1.48 -9.77
N PRO A 106 -13.49 1.29 -9.02
CA PRO A 106 -12.43 2.27 -8.94
C PRO A 106 -11.65 2.31 -10.26
N ARG A 107 -11.69 3.44 -10.97
CA ARG A 107 -10.91 3.70 -12.18
C ARG A 107 -9.54 4.33 -11.90
N VAL A 108 -9.37 4.85 -10.68
CA VAL A 108 -8.12 5.42 -10.19
C VAL A 108 -7.79 4.73 -8.88
N VAL A 109 -6.54 4.32 -8.73
CA VAL A 109 -6.01 3.77 -7.48
C VAL A 109 -4.79 4.55 -7.04
N THR A 110 -4.62 4.68 -5.74
CA THR A 110 -3.45 5.31 -5.13
C THR A 110 -2.46 4.24 -4.70
N ILE A 111 -1.18 4.47 -4.95
CA ILE A 111 -0.10 3.58 -4.57
C ILE A 111 0.87 4.35 -3.69
N CYS A 112 1.11 3.82 -2.49
CA CYS A 112 2.10 4.31 -1.57
C CYS A 112 3.27 3.35 -1.53
N ARG A 113 4.48 3.83 -1.83
CA ARG A 113 5.73 3.07 -1.66
C ARG A 113 6.67 3.86 -0.78
N ASN A 114 7.62 3.15 -0.19
CA ASN A 114 8.76 3.78 0.46
C ASN A 114 9.93 3.79 -0.52
N ASP A 115 10.46 4.97 -0.82
CA ASP A 115 11.70 5.20 -1.59
C ASP A 115 12.85 5.51 -0.62
N SER A 116 12.87 4.81 0.51
CA SER A 116 14.01 4.82 1.40
C SER A 116 15.11 4.00 0.73
N GLY A 117 16.00 4.65 -0.02
CA GLY A 117 17.29 4.03 -0.35
C GLY A 117 18.01 3.57 0.94
N ASN A 118 19.12 2.83 0.81
CA ASN A 118 19.93 2.35 1.93
C ASN A 118 20.53 3.50 2.78
N ARG A 119 19.71 4.14 3.63
CA ARG A 119 20.09 5.26 4.49
C ARG A 119 19.98 4.84 5.95
N GLU A 120 20.94 4.01 6.35
CA GLU A 120 21.09 3.62 7.74
C GLU A 120 21.45 4.86 8.58
N ASN A 121 20.72 5.10 9.68
CA ASN A 121 20.95 6.18 10.66
C ASN A 121 20.47 7.60 10.26
N GLU A 122 19.51 7.73 9.36
CA GLU A 122 18.76 8.99 9.17
C GLU A 122 17.51 9.06 10.05
N LEU A 123 17.10 10.29 10.41
CA LEU A 123 15.82 10.53 11.07
C LEU A 123 14.67 10.14 10.13
N PRO A 124 13.66 9.40 10.62
CA PRO A 124 12.45 9.13 9.85
C PRO A 124 11.84 10.44 9.36
N ASN A 125 11.58 10.52 8.07
CA ASN A 125 10.97 11.69 7.46
C ASN A 125 9.97 11.26 6.40
N ASN A 126 9.04 12.16 6.07
CA ASN A 126 7.97 11.84 5.12
C ASN A 126 8.40 12.02 3.65
N ASN A 127 9.63 12.47 3.37
CA ASN A 127 10.07 12.75 2.00
C ASN A 127 10.35 11.47 1.19
N GLU A 128 10.48 10.34 1.88
CA GLU A 128 10.71 9.02 1.30
C GLU A 128 9.41 8.31 0.92
N GLN A 129 8.26 8.81 1.40
CA GLN A 129 6.98 8.27 0.98
C GLN A 129 6.66 8.76 -0.43
N VAL A 130 6.63 7.82 -1.37
CA VAL A 130 6.23 8.06 -2.75
C VAL A 130 4.74 7.75 -2.88
N ILE A 131 3.96 8.80 -3.12
CA ILE A 131 2.53 8.70 -3.41
C ILE A 131 2.33 8.92 -4.90
N SER A 132 1.75 7.92 -5.53
CA SER A 132 1.44 7.92 -6.95
C SER A 132 0.03 7.44 -7.20
N VAL A 133 -0.45 7.69 -8.41
CA VAL A 133 -1.76 7.23 -8.87
C VAL A 133 -1.64 6.51 -10.19
N VAL A 134 -2.55 5.57 -10.39
CA VAL A 134 -2.73 4.85 -11.65
C VAL A 134 -4.19 4.98 -12.06
N GLU A 135 -4.39 5.51 -13.26
CA GLU A 135 -5.70 5.75 -13.86
C GLU A 135 -5.86 4.87 -15.10
N THR A 136 -7.07 4.31 -15.28
CA THR A 136 -7.42 3.50 -16.44
C THR A 136 -8.71 3.98 -17.12
N ASP A 137 -8.71 3.87 -18.44
CA ASP A 137 -9.84 4.15 -19.32
C ASP A 137 -10.67 2.89 -19.64
N PHE A 138 -10.17 1.70 -19.32
CA PHE A 138 -10.87 0.42 -19.53
C PHE A 138 -11.54 -0.11 -18.25
N THR A 139 -12.47 -1.06 -18.43
CA THR A 139 -13.25 -1.67 -17.34
C THR A 139 -12.38 -2.63 -16.52
N VAL A 140 -12.06 -2.25 -15.28
CA VAL A 140 -11.13 -3.00 -14.43
C VAL A 140 -11.67 -4.38 -14.09
N ALA A 141 -12.97 -4.50 -13.81
CA ALA A 141 -13.63 -5.76 -13.49
C ALA A 141 -13.43 -6.87 -14.55
N LYS A 142 -13.23 -6.47 -15.82
CA LYS A 142 -13.07 -7.36 -16.97
C LYS A 142 -11.63 -7.46 -17.49
N ALA A 143 -10.73 -6.64 -16.98
CA ALA A 143 -9.34 -6.60 -17.42
C ALA A 143 -8.59 -7.90 -17.12
N ASP A 144 -7.55 -8.17 -17.89
CA ASP A 144 -6.58 -9.22 -17.56
C ASP A 144 -5.66 -8.76 -16.41
N ILE A 145 -5.19 -9.71 -15.59
CA ILE A 145 -4.30 -9.34 -14.47
C ILE A 145 -2.97 -8.80 -14.98
N LEU A 146 -2.40 -9.37 -16.04
CA LEU A 146 -1.13 -8.90 -16.57
C LEU A 146 -1.28 -7.50 -17.19
N GLU A 147 -2.42 -7.22 -17.83
CA GLU A 147 -2.74 -5.86 -18.30
C GLU A 147 -2.77 -4.84 -17.15
N LEU A 148 -3.35 -5.20 -16.00
CA LEU A 148 -3.33 -4.35 -14.81
C LEU A 148 -1.93 -4.21 -14.19
N VAL A 149 -1.13 -5.27 -14.24
CA VAL A 149 0.27 -5.24 -13.77
C VAL A 149 1.13 -4.34 -14.65
N ASP A 150 1.01 -4.45 -15.97
CA ASP A 150 1.71 -3.59 -16.93
C ASP A 150 1.30 -2.12 -16.74
N LEU A 151 0.01 -1.87 -16.44
CA LEU A 151 -0.50 -0.54 -16.12
C LEU A 151 0.22 0.10 -14.92
N PHE A 152 0.55 -0.68 -13.88
CA PHE A 152 1.31 -0.19 -12.73
C PHE A 152 2.73 0.23 -13.09
N ALA A 153 3.33 -0.36 -14.12
CA ALA A 153 4.67 0.01 -14.61
C ALA A 153 4.63 1.21 -15.56
N GLU A 154 3.62 1.29 -16.43
CA GLU A 154 3.58 2.27 -17.54
C GLU A 154 2.91 3.60 -17.19
N LYS A 155 1.81 3.58 -16.42
CA LYS A 155 0.95 4.75 -16.22
C LYS A 155 1.01 5.35 -14.82
N MET A 156 2.02 4.99 -14.05
CA MET A 156 2.18 5.51 -12.69
C MET A 156 2.60 6.98 -12.69
N LEU A 157 1.77 7.84 -12.08
CA LEU A 157 2.02 9.27 -11.97
C LEU A 157 2.26 9.67 -10.52
N HIS A 158 3.43 10.27 -10.24
CA HIS A 158 3.75 10.79 -8.91
C HIS A 158 2.97 12.08 -8.62
N GLU A 159 2.28 12.12 -7.47
CA GLU A 159 1.45 13.27 -7.09
C GLU A 159 2.11 14.20 -6.07
N ARG A 160 3.36 13.95 -5.67
CA ARG A 160 4.08 14.74 -4.65
C ARG A 160 3.94 16.25 -4.85
N CYS A 161 4.13 16.72 -6.07
CA CYS A 161 4.10 18.16 -6.39
C CYS A 161 2.69 18.72 -6.28
N LEU A 162 1.69 17.96 -6.71
CA LEU A 162 0.28 18.33 -6.60
C LEU A 162 -0.13 18.42 -5.12
N ILE A 163 0.39 17.50 -4.30
CA ILE A 163 0.17 17.47 -2.86
C ILE A 163 0.83 18.68 -2.19
N GLU A 164 2.10 18.95 -2.47
CA GLU A 164 2.83 20.11 -1.95
C GLU A 164 2.15 21.43 -2.36
N GLU A 165 1.81 21.60 -3.65
CA GLU A 165 1.07 22.78 -4.16
C GLU A 165 -0.29 22.94 -3.47
N LEU A 166 -1.03 21.86 -3.24
CA LEU A 166 -2.32 21.90 -2.55
C LEU A 166 -2.17 22.32 -1.08
N ILE A 167 -1.18 21.77 -0.37
CA ILE A 167 -0.94 22.07 1.04
C ILE A 167 -0.46 23.51 1.21
N GLU A 168 0.50 23.96 0.40
CA GLU A 168 1.03 25.34 0.47
C GLU A 168 -0.02 26.40 0.13
N SER A 169 -0.97 26.08 -0.76
CA SER A 169 -2.05 27.00 -1.14
C SER A 169 -3.26 26.98 -0.19
N ASP A 170 -3.37 25.99 0.70
CA ASP A 170 -4.52 25.84 1.59
C ASP A 170 -4.45 26.79 2.80
N LYS A 171 -5.08 27.95 2.67
CA LYS A 171 -5.17 28.96 3.74
C LYS A 171 -6.05 28.54 4.92
N ALA A 172 -6.83 27.48 4.75
CA ALA A 172 -7.87 27.06 5.70
C ALA A 172 -7.36 26.09 6.78
N GLU A 173 -6.06 25.70 6.73
CA GLU A 173 -5.48 24.67 7.61
C GLU A 173 -6.36 23.42 7.64
N SER A 174 -6.81 22.96 6.47
CA SER A 174 -7.73 21.84 6.36
C SER A 174 -7.05 20.53 6.70
N ASP A 175 -7.81 19.60 7.27
CA ASP A 175 -7.36 18.21 7.43
C ASP A 175 -7.56 17.42 6.12
N PHE A 176 -6.64 16.50 5.85
CA PHE A 176 -6.65 15.65 4.67
C PHE A 176 -6.40 14.19 5.05
N ILE A 177 -6.99 13.28 4.28
CA ILE A 177 -6.67 11.85 4.34
C ILE A 177 -6.09 11.40 3.00
N VAL A 178 -5.17 10.44 3.07
CA VAL A 178 -4.62 9.71 1.92
C VAL A 178 -5.29 8.34 1.82
N TYR A 179 -5.23 7.56 2.91
CA TYR A 179 -5.71 6.18 2.93
C TYR A 179 -7.24 6.12 2.84
N GLY A 180 -7.75 5.57 1.74
CA GLY A 180 -9.18 5.52 1.46
C GLY A 180 -9.77 6.84 0.94
N ALA A 181 -8.94 7.80 0.52
CA ALA A 181 -9.38 8.89 -0.37
C ALA A 181 -9.79 8.32 -1.73
N ASN A 182 -8.97 7.42 -2.25
CA ASN A 182 -9.25 6.42 -3.28
C ASN A 182 -8.87 5.03 -2.74
N LEU A 183 -9.20 3.98 -3.49
CA LEU A 183 -8.69 2.64 -3.17
C LEU A 183 -7.16 2.70 -3.19
N THR A 184 -6.56 2.49 -2.01
CA THR A 184 -5.13 2.71 -1.80
C THR A 184 -4.41 1.38 -1.60
N PHE A 185 -3.28 1.19 -2.28
CA PHE A 185 -2.37 0.06 -2.10
C PHE A 185 -1.05 0.56 -1.51
N VAL A 186 -0.65 0.00 -0.37
CA VAL A 186 0.57 0.39 0.33
C VAL A 186 1.55 -0.77 0.25
N ASN A 187 2.68 -0.54 -0.43
CA ASN A 187 3.77 -1.50 -0.46
C ASN A 187 4.63 -1.35 0.79
N LEU A 188 4.61 -2.37 1.64
CA LEU A 188 5.45 -2.51 2.82
C LEU A 188 6.29 -3.79 2.76
N GLU A 189 6.47 -4.40 1.58
CA GLU A 189 7.23 -5.65 1.39
C GLU A 189 8.68 -5.52 1.89
N GLU A 190 9.28 -4.34 1.71
CA GLU A 190 10.64 -4.02 2.13
C GLU A 190 10.74 -3.58 3.60
N ALA A 191 9.61 -3.49 4.32
CA ALA A 191 9.63 -3.13 5.73
C ALA A 191 10.28 -4.26 6.55
N GLU A 192 11.32 -3.91 7.32
CA GLU A 192 12.09 -4.86 8.14
C GLU A 192 11.35 -5.28 9.44
N ILE A 193 10.06 -5.62 9.34
CA ILE A 193 9.18 -5.89 10.50
C ILE A 193 9.60 -7.14 11.29
N TYR A 194 10.24 -8.11 10.64
CA TYR A 194 10.78 -9.32 11.27
C TYR A 194 12.27 -9.18 11.65
N GLY A 195 12.89 -8.03 11.38
CA GLY A 195 14.26 -7.73 11.83
C GLY A 195 14.35 -7.28 13.29
N LEU A 196 13.21 -7.00 13.94
CA LEU A 196 13.17 -6.73 15.37
C LEU A 196 13.61 -7.98 16.15
N GLU A 197 14.58 -7.82 17.05
CA GLU A 197 15.03 -8.88 17.95
C GLU A 197 14.96 -8.39 19.39
N LEU A 198 14.25 -9.14 20.23
CA LEU A 198 14.12 -8.88 21.66
C LEU A 198 14.66 -10.09 22.42
N ASN A 199 15.74 -9.92 23.17
CA ASN A 199 16.40 -11.01 23.92
C ASN A 199 16.72 -12.25 23.07
N GLY A 200 17.20 -12.08 21.83
CA GLY A 200 17.48 -13.22 20.94
C GLY A 200 16.27 -13.75 20.17
N GLN A 201 15.08 -13.17 20.36
CA GLN A 201 13.84 -13.67 19.78
C GLN A 201 13.28 -12.72 18.73
N LYS A 202 12.91 -13.28 17.57
CA LYS A 202 12.23 -12.56 16.48
C LYS A 202 10.70 -12.71 16.60
N PRO A 203 9.92 -11.77 16.04
CA PRO A 203 8.47 -11.90 15.94
C PRO A 203 8.10 -13.17 15.17
N VAL A 204 7.18 -13.96 15.73
CA VAL A 204 6.54 -15.08 15.01
C VAL A 204 5.44 -14.59 14.07
N TYR A 205 4.93 -13.38 14.33
CA TYR A 205 3.88 -12.71 13.59
C TYR A 205 4.01 -11.20 13.79
N ALA A 206 3.86 -10.44 12.71
CA ALA A 206 3.77 -8.99 12.73
C ALA A 206 2.61 -8.54 11.83
N ASN A 207 1.87 -7.54 12.28
CA ASN A 207 0.76 -6.96 11.52
C ASN A 207 0.74 -5.45 11.66
N TYR A 208 0.46 -4.77 10.55
CA TYR A 208 0.26 -3.33 10.51
C TYR A 208 -1.20 -3.06 10.15
N SER A 209 -1.77 -2.06 10.80
CA SER A 209 -3.10 -1.54 10.50
C SER A 209 -3.04 -0.03 10.47
N ILE A 210 -3.79 0.56 9.54
CA ILE A 210 -3.96 2.01 9.44
C ILE A 210 -5.35 2.35 9.99
N ALA A 211 -5.39 3.31 10.93
CA ALA A 211 -6.63 3.91 11.42
C ALA A 211 -7.02 5.12 10.56
N GLY A 212 -8.27 5.58 10.68
CA GLY A 212 -8.73 6.76 9.91
C GLY A 212 -8.84 6.52 8.40
N VAL A 213 -9.10 5.26 7.99
CA VAL A 213 -9.25 4.90 6.59
C VAL A 213 -10.60 5.38 6.07
N GLY A 214 -10.61 6.03 4.91
CA GLY A 214 -11.82 6.46 4.21
C GLY A 214 -12.60 5.31 3.56
N ASP A 215 -13.82 5.61 3.10
CA ASP A 215 -14.77 4.62 2.54
C ASP A 215 -14.25 3.81 1.34
N GLU A 216 -13.26 4.33 0.62
CA GLU A 216 -12.66 3.64 -0.53
C GLU A 216 -11.69 2.52 -0.12
N GLY A 217 -11.24 2.53 1.13
CA GLY A 217 -10.43 1.47 1.72
C GLY A 217 -8.93 1.51 1.38
N VAL A 218 -8.20 0.66 2.08
CA VAL A 218 -6.75 0.49 1.92
C VAL A 218 -6.36 -0.99 1.98
N VAL A 219 -5.35 -1.34 1.19
CA VAL A 219 -4.68 -2.64 1.17
C VAL A 219 -3.22 -2.42 1.53
N LEU A 220 -2.71 -3.17 2.50
CA LEU A 220 -1.31 -3.20 2.88
C LEU A 220 -0.75 -4.56 2.47
N VAL A 221 0.39 -4.56 1.79
CA VAL A 221 1.14 -5.80 1.50
C VAL A 221 2.44 -5.76 2.29
N LEU A 222 2.56 -6.69 3.23
CA LEU A 222 3.69 -6.82 4.13
C LEU A 222 4.45 -8.12 3.83
N PRO A 223 5.74 -8.22 4.20
CA PRO A 223 6.42 -9.50 4.18
C PRO A 223 5.71 -10.48 5.11
N GLY A 224 5.66 -11.74 4.72
CA GLY A 224 5.27 -12.85 5.59
C GLY A 224 6.42 -13.25 6.50
N PRO A 225 6.16 -14.04 7.56
CA PRO A 225 7.22 -14.62 8.37
C PRO A 225 8.13 -15.50 7.51
N GLU A 226 9.43 -15.48 7.80
CA GLU A 226 10.40 -16.35 7.14
C GLU A 226 10.22 -17.80 7.62
N ASN A 227 9.75 -18.68 6.74
CA ASN A 227 9.54 -20.10 7.06
C ASN A 227 10.68 -20.97 6.50
N GLY A 228 11.91 -20.68 6.93
CA GLY A 228 13.08 -21.48 6.57
C GLY A 228 13.41 -21.43 5.07
N LYS A 229 13.52 -22.59 4.41
CA LYS A 229 14.00 -22.71 3.02
C LYS A 229 12.98 -22.31 1.94
N GLU A 230 11.72 -22.12 2.30
CA GLU A 230 10.62 -21.94 1.33
C GLU A 230 10.42 -20.47 0.92
N GLY A 231 11.28 -19.54 1.33
CA GLY A 231 11.11 -18.11 1.05
C GLY A 231 10.08 -17.44 1.95
N SER A 232 9.94 -16.11 1.86
CA SER A 232 8.97 -15.34 2.63
C SER A 232 7.64 -15.24 1.87
N GLY A 233 6.55 -15.62 2.54
CA GLY A 233 5.20 -15.37 2.03
C GLY A 233 4.83 -13.89 2.04
N ARG A 234 3.54 -13.57 1.94
CA ARG A 234 3.01 -12.22 2.11
C ARG A 234 1.87 -12.17 3.11
N THR A 235 1.82 -11.11 3.88
CA THR A 235 0.66 -10.75 4.68
C THR A 235 -0.07 -9.63 3.98
N VAL A 236 -1.33 -9.86 3.63
CA VAL A 236 -2.19 -8.83 3.04
C VAL A 236 -3.18 -8.39 4.11
N THR A 237 -3.17 -7.11 4.44
CA THR A 237 -4.12 -6.49 5.37
C THR A 237 -5.03 -5.56 4.59
N VAL A 238 -6.33 -5.83 4.62
CA VAL A 238 -7.34 -5.07 3.89
C VAL A 238 -8.27 -4.38 4.89
N THR A 239 -8.48 -3.08 4.71
CA THR A 239 -9.40 -2.28 5.50
C THR A 239 -10.46 -1.67 4.57
N LEU A 240 -11.72 -2.08 4.73
CA LEU A 240 -12.84 -1.75 3.84
C LEU A 240 -14.16 -1.64 4.63
N PRO A 241 -15.23 -1.09 4.02
CA PRO A 241 -16.58 -1.27 4.56
C PRO A 241 -16.90 -2.76 4.79
N GLU A 242 -17.45 -3.09 5.96
CA GLU A 242 -17.68 -4.47 6.43
C GLU A 242 -18.35 -5.36 5.37
N TYR A 243 -19.41 -4.86 4.73
CA TYR A 243 -20.14 -5.62 3.70
C TYR A 243 -19.26 -5.96 2.48
N LYS A 244 -18.44 -5.01 2.00
CA LYS A 244 -17.50 -5.22 0.89
C LYS A 244 -16.40 -6.20 1.26
N LEU A 245 -15.99 -6.23 2.53
CA LEU A 245 -14.95 -7.13 3.02
C LEU A 245 -15.42 -8.59 3.01
N VAL A 246 -16.70 -8.85 3.32
CA VAL A 246 -17.30 -10.18 3.21
C VAL A 246 -17.37 -10.63 1.75
N GLU A 247 -17.81 -9.75 0.86
CA GLU A 247 -17.87 -10.03 -0.59
C GLU A 247 -16.47 -10.29 -1.16
N LEU A 248 -15.46 -9.51 -0.75
CA LEU A 248 -14.08 -9.70 -1.16
C LEU A 248 -13.54 -11.07 -0.77
N LYS A 249 -13.81 -11.54 0.45
CA LYS A 249 -13.39 -12.89 0.87
C LYS A 249 -13.99 -13.97 -0.01
N ASN A 250 -15.26 -13.84 -0.38
CA ASN A 250 -15.93 -14.82 -1.24
C ASN A 250 -15.39 -14.80 -2.67
N GLU A 251 -15.13 -13.61 -3.23
CA GLU A 251 -14.50 -13.44 -4.56
C GLU A 251 -13.09 -14.05 -4.57
N LEU A 252 -12.26 -13.73 -3.56
CA LEU A 252 -10.90 -14.25 -3.42
C LEU A 252 -10.85 -15.77 -3.31
N LYS A 253 -11.81 -16.34 -2.57
CA LYS A 253 -11.94 -17.79 -2.43
C LYS A 253 -12.33 -18.47 -3.74
N THR A 254 -13.28 -17.90 -4.45
CA THR A 254 -13.90 -18.54 -5.62
C THR A 254 -13.00 -18.42 -6.85
N GLU A 255 -12.44 -17.24 -7.09
CA GLU A 255 -11.70 -16.95 -8.32
C GLU A 255 -10.21 -17.26 -8.20
N TRP A 256 -9.64 -17.14 -7.00
CA TRP A 256 -8.19 -17.20 -6.79
C TRP A 256 -7.74 -18.31 -5.85
N GLY A 257 -8.68 -19.08 -5.27
CA GLY A 257 -8.37 -20.11 -4.27
C GLY A 257 -7.68 -19.56 -3.02
N ILE A 258 -7.85 -18.27 -2.75
CA ILE A 258 -7.33 -17.60 -1.56
C ILE A 258 -8.47 -17.70 -0.52
N PHE A 259 -8.25 -18.47 0.56
CA PHE A 259 -9.18 -18.87 1.65
C PHE A 259 -9.86 -20.23 1.52
#